data_AF-A0A9N9V8R9-F1
#
_entry.id   AF-A0A9N9V8R9-F1
#
_cell.length_a   1.000
_cell.length_b   1.000
_cell.length_c   1.000
_cell.angle_alpha   90.00
_cell.angle_beta   90.00
_cell.angle_gamma   90.00
#
_symmetry.space_group_name_H-M   'P 1'
#
loop_
_entity.id
_entity.type
_entity.pdbx_description
1 polymer ?
#
loop_
_entity_poly.entity_id
_entity_poly.type
_entity_poly.pdbx_seq_one_letter_code
_entity_poly.pdbx_strand_id
1 'polypeptide(L)'
;MLDPGVGPVRPWGVGINCTKTWKLDSLLRKYEREIAKMVEEGTINEWPALVLYPDGTNGEVYNTETQKWEVPVDGLGENQIPWEKQLADVVRQTQRRGSWPEILVGGCCMASYKSIANLRATLLPESS
;
A
#
# COMPACT_ATOMS: atom_id res chain seq x y z
N MET A 1 17.96 3.65 7.67
CA MET A 1 17.34 4.79 6.96
C MET A 1 17.77 4.70 5.50
N LEU A 2 17.06 5.35 4.57
CA LEU A 2 17.46 5.33 3.15
C LEU A 2 18.76 6.12 2.89
N ASP A 3 18.99 7.18 3.66
CA ASP A 3 20.21 7.97 3.67
C ASP A 3 21.42 7.14 4.19
N PRO A 4 22.49 6.97 3.39
CA PRO A 4 23.70 6.25 3.80
C PRO A 4 24.46 6.92 4.95
N GLY A 5 24.25 8.22 5.18
CA GLY A 5 24.82 8.96 6.31
C GLY A 5 24.29 8.51 7.68
N VAL A 6 23.16 7.79 7.70
CA VAL A 6 22.51 7.35 8.95
C VAL A 6 22.88 5.92 9.35
N GLY A 7 23.38 5.11 8.42
CA GLY A 7 23.82 3.75 8.76
C GLY A 7 24.37 2.95 7.59
N PRO A 8 25.15 1.90 7.88
CA PRO A 8 25.89 1.14 6.86
C PRO A 8 24.99 0.23 5.99
N VAL A 9 23.79 -0.12 6.47
CA VAL A 9 22.87 -1.02 5.78
C VAL A 9 21.69 -0.24 5.21
N ARG A 10 21.48 -0.36 3.90
CA ARG A 10 20.34 0.25 3.21
C ARG A 10 19.18 -0.75 3.12
N PRO A 11 17.94 -0.36 3.46
CA PRO A 11 16.79 -1.21 3.23
C PRO A 11 16.57 -1.35 1.72
N TRP A 12 16.22 -2.56 1.27
CA TRP A 12 15.86 -2.83 -0.13
C TRP A 12 14.55 -2.13 -0.54
N GLY A 13 13.62 -1.96 0.40
CA GLY A 13 12.31 -1.40 0.14
C GLY A 13 11.82 -0.47 1.24
N VAL A 14 10.86 0.39 0.90
CA VAL A 14 10.10 1.25 1.82
C VAL A 14 8.62 1.11 1.54
N GLY A 15 7.79 1.41 2.53
CA GLY A 15 6.40 1.04 2.40
C GLY A 15 5.45 1.59 3.43
N ILE A 16 4.18 1.22 3.25
CA ILE A 16 3.07 1.61 4.10
C ILE A 16 2.33 0.33 4.49
N ASN A 17 2.17 0.11 5.80
CA ASN A 17 1.34 -0.95 6.34
C ASN A 17 0.23 -0.39 7.24
N CYS A 18 -0.79 -1.21 7.51
CA CYS A 18 -1.85 -0.94 8.48
C CYS A 18 -2.50 0.44 8.30
N THR A 19 -3.03 0.65 7.10
CA THR A 19 -3.75 1.86 6.69
C THR A 19 -4.98 1.50 5.87
N LYS A 20 -5.93 2.43 5.77
CA LYS A 20 -7.12 2.27 4.92
C LYS A 20 -6.74 2.40 3.45
N THR A 21 -7.18 1.48 2.60
CA THR A 21 -6.84 1.43 1.17
C THR A 21 -7.12 2.74 0.43
N TRP A 22 -8.23 3.43 0.74
CA TRP A 22 -8.60 4.70 0.11
C TRP A 22 -7.61 5.86 0.39
N LYS A 23 -6.77 5.76 1.44
CA LYS A 23 -5.73 6.76 1.71
C LYS A 23 -4.48 6.55 0.86
N LEU A 24 -4.27 5.34 0.32
CA LEU A 24 -2.99 4.94 -0.25
C LEU A 24 -2.53 5.81 -1.41
N ASP A 25 -3.38 6.11 -2.41
CA ASP A 25 -2.94 6.89 -3.57
C ASP A 25 -2.39 8.26 -3.17
N SER A 26 -3.08 8.95 -2.25
CA SER A 26 -2.63 10.25 -1.74
C SER A 26 -1.31 10.17 -0.96
N LEU A 27 -1.08 9.08 -0.23
CA LEU A 27 0.16 8.85 0.52
C LEU A 27 1.30 8.47 -0.42
N LEU A 28 1.03 7.63 -1.42
CA LEU A 28 2.00 7.19 -2.41
C LEU A 28 2.56 8.34 -3.22
N ARG A 29 1.71 9.27 -3.66
CA ARG A 29 2.18 10.50 -4.34
C ARG A 29 3.11 11.34 -3.47
N LYS A 30 2.89 11.37 -2.16
CA LYS A 30 3.78 12.07 -1.22
C LYS A 30 5.10 11.30 -1.08
N TYR A 31 5.05 9.98 -0.95
CA TYR A 31 6.23 9.12 -0.92
C TYR A 31 7.08 9.32 -2.18
N GLU A 32 6.47 9.21 -3.36
CA GLU A 32 7.12 9.39 -4.66
C GLU A 32 7.80 10.76 -4.75
N ARG A 33 7.11 11.83 -4.35
CA ARG A 33 7.70 13.18 -4.37
C ARG A 33 8.95 13.27 -3.50
N GLU A 34 8.92 12.75 -2.27
CA GLU A 34 10.10 12.85 -1.38
C GLU A 34 11.24 11.93 -1.82
N ILE A 35 10.95 10.71 -2.29
CA ILE A 35 11.97 9.81 -2.84
C ILE A 35 12.61 10.41 -4.09
N ALA A 36 11.81 11.02 -4.98
CA ALA A 36 12.33 11.70 -6.17
C ALA A 36 13.34 12.79 -5.82
N LYS A 37 13.03 13.63 -4.81
CA LYS A 37 13.97 14.65 -4.32
C LYS A 37 15.26 14.04 -3.78
N MET A 38 15.16 12.98 -2.97
CA MET A 38 16.35 12.31 -2.41
C MET A 38 17.25 11.75 -3.50
N VAL A 39 16.68 11.26 -4.61
CA VAL A 39 17.44 10.82 -5.79
C VAL A 39 18.06 12.01 -6.54
N GLU A 40 17.29 13.07 -6.78
CA GLU A 40 17.75 14.28 -7.47
C GLU A 40 18.90 14.98 -6.73
N GLU A 41 18.83 15.01 -5.40
CA GLU A 41 19.86 15.57 -4.51
C GLU A 41 21.07 14.64 -4.33
N GLY A 42 21.01 13.41 -4.84
CA GLY A 42 22.07 12.41 -4.69
C GLY A 42 22.19 11.82 -3.28
N THR A 43 21.18 12.01 -2.42
CA THR A 43 21.11 11.39 -1.08
C THR A 43 20.99 9.87 -1.20
N ILE A 44 20.23 9.39 -2.19
CA ILE A 44 20.18 7.97 -2.56
C ILE A 44 20.43 7.82 -4.06
N ASN A 45 21.08 6.72 -4.44
CA ASN A 45 21.50 6.50 -5.83
C ASN A 45 20.39 5.92 -6.72
N GLU A 46 19.39 5.27 -6.12
CA GLU A 46 18.36 4.53 -6.84
C GLU A 46 17.05 4.50 -6.04
N TRP A 47 15.95 4.27 -6.76
CA TRP A 47 14.65 4.07 -6.15
C TRP A 47 14.60 2.70 -5.45
N PRO A 48 14.13 2.63 -4.18
CA PRO A 48 13.92 1.36 -3.50
C PRO A 48 12.66 0.65 -4.02
N ALA A 49 12.47 -0.61 -3.65
CA ALA A 49 11.19 -1.30 -3.86
C ALA A 49 10.06 -0.67 -3.02
N LEU A 50 8.84 -0.69 -3.54
CA LEU A 50 7.65 -0.29 -2.80
C LEU A 50 7.02 -1.49 -2.08
N VAL A 51 6.66 -1.31 -0.81
CA VAL A 51 6.06 -2.36 0.02
C VAL A 51 4.68 -1.91 0.54
N LEU A 52 3.60 -2.63 0.22
CA LEU A 52 2.22 -2.24 0.57
C LEU A 52 1.46 -3.35 1.29
N TYR A 53 1.04 -3.08 2.52
CA TYR A 53 0.25 -3.99 3.34
C TYR A 53 -0.88 -3.21 4.03
N PRO A 54 -1.91 -2.72 3.31
CA PRO A 54 -3.04 -2.03 3.95
C PRO A 54 -3.94 -2.99 4.74
N ASP A 55 -4.86 -2.44 5.52
CA ASP A 55 -5.86 -3.23 6.22
C ASP A 55 -6.86 -3.85 5.21
N GLY A 56 -7.17 -5.13 5.40
CA GLY A 56 -8.11 -5.95 4.63
C GLY A 56 -9.59 -5.64 4.90
N THR A 57 -9.91 -4.40 5.25
CA THR A 57 -11.26 -3.94 5.60
C THR A 57 -11.97 -3.30 4.41
N ASN A 58 -13.29 -3.41 4.36
CA ASN A 58 -14.16 -2.69 3.43
C ASN A 58 -14.98 -1.61 4.14
N GLY A 59 -14.33 -0.81 4.99
CA GLY A 59 -14.96 0.31 5.68
C GLY A 59 -15.05 0.13 7.20
N GLU A 60 -14.74 -1.06 7.71
CA GLU A 60 -14.63 -1.29 9.15
C GLU A 60 -13.51 -0.42 9.76
N VAL A 61 -13.76 0.08 10.97
CA VAL A 61 -12.79 0.84 11.75
C VAL A 61 -12.63 0.15 13.09
N TYR A 62 -11.39 -0.03 13.54
CA TYR A 62 -11.11 -0.55 14.86
C TYR A 62 -11.47 0.50 15.91
N ASN A 63 -12.48 0.20 16.72
CA ASN A 63 -12.87 1.00 17.88
C ASN A 63 -11.98 0.58 19.07
N THR A 64 -11.17 1.51 19.57
CA THR A 64 -10.24 1.25 20.67
C THR A 64 -10.92 1.13 22.04
N GLU A 65 -12.13 1.67 22.21
CA GLU A 65 -12.91 1.56 23.44
C GLU A 65 -13.58 0.18 23.54
N THR A 66 -14.19 -0.30 22.45
CA THR A 66 -14.87 -1.59 22.41
C THR A 66 -13.96 -2.74 22.00
N GLN A 67 -12.76 -2.44 21.50
CA GLN A 67 -11.79 -3.38 20.94
C GLN A 67 -12.37 -4.24 19.80
N LYS A 68 -13.27 -3.67 19.02
CA LYS A 68 -13.97 -4.35 17.93
C LYS A 68 -13.84 -3.56 16.63
N TRP A 69 -13.92 -4.29 15.52
CA TRP A 69 -14.10 -3.70 14.20
C TRP A 69 -15.57 -3.37 14.02
N GLU A 70 -15.85 -2.10 13.76
CA GLU A 70 -17.21 -1.57 13.66
C GLU A 70 -17.36 -0.85 12.32
N VAL A 71 -18.54 -0.99 11.70
CA VAL A 71 -18.91 -0.19 10.53
C VAL A 71 -19.48 1.14 11.04
N PRO A 72 -18.93 2.30 10.63
CA PRO A 72 -19.46 3.60 11.06
C PRO A 72 -20.94 3.76 10.69
N VAL A 73 -21.74 4.29 11.62
CA VAL A 73 -23.21 4.41 11.53
C VAL A 73 -23.66 5.39 10.42
N ASP A 74 -22.78 6.31 10.07
CA ASP A 74 -22.93 7.38 9.08
C ASP A 74 -22.68 6.94 7.61
N GLY A 75 -22.75 5.63 7.34
CA GLY A 75 -23.08 5.12 6.01
C GLY A 75 -22.00 5.24 4.93
N LEU A 76 -20.79 5.71 5.25
CA LEU A 76 -19.63 5.63 4.34
C LEU A 76 -19.02 4.22 4.26
N GLY A 77 -19.77 3.19 4.71
CA GLY A 77 -19.40 1.78 4.63
C GLY A 77 -19.59 1.15 3.24
N GLU A 78 -20.07 1.90 2.25
CA GLU A 78 -20.25 1.38 0.89
C GLU A 78 -19.07 1.74 -0.01
N ASN A 79 -17.88 1.18 0.25
CA ASN A 79 -17.10 0.76 -0.91
C ASN A 79 -17.63 -0.63 -1.29
N GLN A 80 -18.64 -0.66 -2.17
CA GLN A 80 -19.14 -1.89 -2.82
C GLN A 80 -18.03 -2.62 -3.59
N ILE A 81 -16.93 -1.93 -3.85
CA ILE A 81 -15.75 -2.47 -4.53
C ILE A 81 -14.99 -3.36 -3.54
N PRO A 82 -14.83 -4.67 -3.82
CA PRO A 82 -14.03 -5.56 -2.99
C PRO A 82 -12.61 -5.01 -2.74
N TRP A 83 -12.10 -5.21 -1.52
CA TRP A 83 -10.78 -4.76 -1.07
C TRP A 83 -9.68 -5.03 -2.10
N GLU A 84 -9.65 -6.24 -2.68
CA GLU A 84 -8.65 -6.65 -3.65
C GLU A 84 -8.69 -5.81 -4.94
N LYS A 85 -9.88 -5.36 -5.35
CA LYS A 85 -10.03 -4.52 -6.54
C LYS A 85 -9.58 -3.09 -6.25
N GLN A 86 -9.91 -2.56 -5.07
CA GLN A 86 -9.43 -1.26 -4.63
C GLN A 86 -7.89 -1.24 -4.57
N LEU A 87 -7.29 -2.24 -3.94
CA LEU A 87 -5.84 -2.32 -3.82
C LEU A 87 -5.16 -2.57 -5.17
N ALA A 88 -5.73 -3.44 -6.02
CA ALA A 88 -5.20 -3.67 -7.35
C ALA A 88 -5.22 -2.40 -8.21
N ASP A 89 -6.26 -1.57 -8.08
CA ASP A 89 -6.32 -0.29 -8.78
C ASP A 89 -5.21 0.67 -8.30
N VAL A 90 -5.01 0.80 -6.99
CA VAL A 90 -3.89 1.57 -6.42
C VAL A 90 -2.54 1.08 -6.95
N VAL A 91 -2.30 -0.24 -6.97
CA VAL A 91 -1.06 -0.83 -7.50
C VAL A 91 -0.87 -0.48 -8.97
N ARG A 92 -1.90 -0.68 -9.80
CA ARG A 92 -1.85 -0.38 -11.24
C ARG A 92 -1.61 1.10 -11.52
N GLN A 93 -2.29 1.99 -10.79
CA GLN A 93 -2.05 3.43 -10.90
C GLN A 93 -0.62 3.80 -10.53
N THR A 94 -0.06 3.15 -9.50
CA THR A 94 1.33 3.33 -9.07
C THR A 94 2.33 2.82 -10.10
N GLN A 95 2.09 1.63 -10.68
CA GLN A 95 2.89 1.10 -11.78
C GLN A 95 2.87 2.03 -13.00
N ARG A 96 1.70 2.60 -13.35
CA ARG A 96 1.58 3.57 -14.45
C ARG A 96 2.39 4.84 -14.23
N ARG A 97 2.61 5.27 -12.98
CA ARG A 97 3.49 6.40 -12.65
C ARG A 97 4.97 6.06 -12.85
N GLY A 98 5.35 4.78 -12.73
CA GLY A 98 6.60 4.24 -13.28
C GLY A 98 7.88 4.48 -12.47
N SER A 99 7.80 5.07 -11.27
CA SER A 99 9.00 5.37 -10.47
C SER A 99 9.53 4.18 -9.65
N TRP A 100 8.66 3.24 -9.30
CA TRP A 100 9.01 2.11 -8.45
C TRP A 100 9.49 0.93 -9.30
N PRO A 101 10.74 0.45 -9.11
CA PRO A 101 11.26 -0.68 -9.89
C PRO A 101 10.54 -1.98 -9.57
N GLU A 102 10.11 -2.15 -8.32
CA GLU A 102 9.41 -3.33 -7.81
C GLU A 102 8.30 -2.92 -6.83
N ILE A 103 7.20 -3.68 -6.81
CA ILE A 103 6.10 -3.48 -5.86
C ILE A 103 5.75 -4.82 -5.20
N LEU A 104 6.05 -4.93 -3.90
CA LEU A 104 5.59 -6.00 -3.04
C LEU A 104 4.26 -5.60 -2.41
N VAL A 105 3.21 -6.40 -2.61
CA VAL A 105 1.87 -6.10 -2.11
C VAL A 105 1.25 -7.29 -1.37
N GLY A 106 0.61 -6.99 -0.24
CA GLY A 106 -0.11 -7.93 0.62
C GLY A 106 -1.17 -7.21 1.45
N GLY A 107 -1.40 -7.66 2.69
CA GLY A 107 -2.34 -7.01 3.61
C GLY A 107 -1.93 -7.16 5.08
N CYS A 108 -2.40 -6.22 5.93
CA CYS A 108 -2.12 -6.15 7.37
C CYS A 108 -3.31 -6.69 8.17
N CYS A 109 -3.93 -5.89 9.03
CA CYS A 109 -5.10 -6.31 9.80
C CYS A 109 -6.25 -6.74 8.89
N MET A 110 -7.02 -7.76 9.28
CA MET A 110 -8.21 -8.24 8.57
C MET A 110 -7.98 -8.76 7.13
N ALA A 111 -6.75 -8.75 6.62
CA ALA A 111 -6.43 -9.39 5.36
C ALA A 111 -6.41 -10.92 5.55
N SER A 112 -7.37 -11.61 4.94
CA SER A 112 -7.46 -13.07 5.00
C SER A 112 -6.69 -13.73 3.86
N TYR A 113 -6.40 -15.03 3.98
CA TYR A 113 -5.82 -15.81 2.88
C TYR A 113 -6.67 -15.73 1.60
N LYS A 114 -8.01 -15.66 1.73
CA LYS A 114 -8.92 -15.50 0.59
C LYS A 114 -8.75 -14.14 -0.07
N SER A 115 -8.64 -13.08 0.73
CA SER A 115 -8.40 -11.71 0.25
C SER A 115 -7.10 -11.64 -0.55
N ILE A 116 -6.03 -12.26 -0.06
CA ILE A 116 -4.73 -12.33 -0.74
C ILE A 116 -4.81 -13.17 -2.03
N ALA A 117 -5.50 -14.31 -2.01
CA ALA A 117 -5.71 -15.12 -3.21
C ALA A 117 -6.48 -14.34 -4.30
N ASN A 118 -7.55 -13.64 -3.93
CA ASN A 118 -8.32 -12.79 -4.84
C ASN A 118 -7.49 -11.61 -5.37
N LEU A 119 -6.65 -11.00 -4.53
CA LEU A 119 -5.72 -9.95 -4.96
C LEU A 119 -4.72 -10.47 -5.99
N ARG A 120 -4.13 -11.63 -5.74
CA ARG A 120 -3.23 -12.29 -6.71
C ARG A 120 -3.94 -12.50 -8.05
N ALA A 121 -5.12 -13.11 -8.04
CA ALA A 121 -5.91 -13.36 -9.25
C ALA A 121 -6.30 -12.05 -9.96
N THR A 122 -6.56 -10.99 -9.20
CA THR A 122 -6.90 -9.67 -9.75
C THR A 122 -5.70 -9.01 -10.41
N LEU A 123 -4.49 -9.08 -9.83
CA LEU A 123 -3.28 -8.45 -10.34
C LEU A 123 -2.62 -9.23 -11.46
N LEU A 124 -2.66 -10.56 -11.38
CA LEU A 124 -2.02 -11.49 -12.31
C LEU A 124 -3.10 -12.40 -12.91
N PRO A 125 -3.99 -11.89 -13.78
CA PRO A 125 -4.93 -12.74 -14.47
C PRO A 125 -4.15 -13.80 -15.25
N GLU A 126 -4.59 -15.06 -15.19
CA GLU A 126 -3.93 -16.15 -15.92
C GLU A 126 -3.80 -15.76 -17.39
N SER A 127 -2.57 -15.88 -17.93
CA SER A 127 -2.33 -15.65 -19.34
C SER A 127 -3.11 -16.72 -20.11
N SER A 128 -4.13 -16.29 -20.84
CA SER A 128 -4.82 -17.12 -21.85
C SER A 128 -3.88 -17.47 -23.00
#